data_AF-A0A8I2E481-F1
#
_entry.id   AF-A0A8I2E481-F1
#
_cell.length_a   1.000
_cell.length_b   1.000
_cell.length_c   1.000
_cell.angle_alpha   90.00
_cell.angle_beta   90.00
_cell.angle_gamma   90.00
#
_symmetry.space_group_name_H-M   'P 1'
#
loop_
_entity.id
_entity.type
_entity.pdbx_description
1 polymer ?
#
loop_
_entity_poly.entity_id
_entity_poly.type
_entity_poly.pdbx_seq_one_letter_code
_entity_poly.pdbx_strand_id
1 'polypeptide(L)'
;MQPRIPRQSAGEQGGRCPDGTDLEDRFSAELASAVSGARRRAVRDGDRQIDTAHLLHSLLECDAQARELLGDGPRIVRVLGYLVQRSIGYGLRWQSSVEDSGAVPVVTGVAGFSPPAAAALEDACARAAGRGAVRAGGVDLLAALVAEPRTRAAEVLARAAVEPHTVLARVESHVEPTP
;
A
#
# COMPACT_ATOMS: atom_id res chain seq x y z
N MET A 1 -3.93 -26.39 51.34
CA MET A 1 -3.15 -26.18 50.10
C MET A 1 -3.92 -25.19 49.22
N GLN A 2 -3.56 -23.90 49.25
CA GLN A 2 -4.16 -22.88 48.38
C GLN A 2 -3.36 -22.78 47.07
N PRO A 3 -3.99 -22.64 45.89
CA PRO A 3 -3.27 -22.45 44.64
C PRO A 3 -2.78 -21.00 44.56
N ARG A 4 -1.47 -20.82 44.35
CA ARG A 4 -0.83 -19.53 44.12
C ARG A 4 -1.13 -19.07 42.69
N ILE A 5 -1.84 -17.96 42.55
CA ILE A 5 -1.98 -17.24 41.28
C ILE A 5 -0.63 -16.56 40.97
N PRO A 6 -0.05 -16.76 39.77
CA PRO A 6 1.13 -15.99 39.37
C PRO A 6 0.74 -14.53 39.15
N ARG A 7 1.36 -13.63 39.92
CA ARG A 7 1.35 -12.19 39.65
C ARG A 7 2.12 -11.94 38.37
N GLN A 8 1.45 -11.43 37.33
CA GLN A 8 2.11 -10.78 36.20
C GLN A 8 2.26 -9.30 36.54
N SER A 9 3.50 -8.89 36.79
CA SER A 9 3.88 -7.48 36.89
C SER A 9 4.46 -7.00 35.56
N ALA A 10 3.93 -5.85 35.12
CA ALA A 10 4.59 -4.78 34.37
C ALA A 10 5.34 -5.13 33.08
N GLY A 11 4.69 -4.77 31.97
CA GLY A 11 5.31 -4.48 30.68
C GLY A 11 4.58 -3.33 30.00
N GLU A 12 4.40 -2.21 30.70
CA GLU A 12 4.12 -0.94 30.04
C GLU A 12 5.37 -0.54 29.25
N GLN A 13 5.37 -0.83 27.96
CA GLN A 13 6.06 0.00 26.97
C GLN A 13 5.00 0.37 25.95
N GLY A 14 4.17 1.34 26.33
CA GLY A 14 3.26 2.04 25.43
C GLY A 14 4.06 2.86 24.43
N GLY A 15 4.65 2.18 23.45
CA GLY A 15 4.97 2.81 22.17
C GLY A 15 3.64 3.17 21.54
N ARG A 16 3.33 4.46 21.47
CA ARG A 16 2.16 4.94 20.74
C ARG A 16 2.27 4.37 19.31
N CYS A 17 1.40 3.45 18.95
CA CYS A 17 1.23 3.07 17.54
C CYS A 17 0.94 4.39 16.82
N PRO A 18 1.67 4.74 15.75
CA PRO A 18 1.28 5.89 14.94
C PRO A 18 -0.17 5.66 14.54
N ASP A 19 -1.04 6.60 14.87
CA ASP A 19 -2.39 6.58 14.33
C ASP A 19 -2.27 6.78 12.81
N GLY A 20 -3.21 6.26 12.01
CA GLY A 20 -3.15 6.40 10.56
C GLY A 20 -3.08 7.86 10.10
N THR A 21 -3.56 8.77 10.94
CA THR A 21 -3.45 10.22 10.82
C THR A 21 -2.01 10.74 10.85
N ASP A 22 -1.13 10.21 11.71
CA ASP A 22 0.29 10.62 11.79
C ASP A 22 1.07 10.27 10.51
N LEU A 23 0.65 9.20 9.83
CA LEU A 23 1.19 8.79 8.55
C LEU A 23 0.64 9.67 7.41
N GLU A 24 -0.65 10.00 7.44
CA GLU A 24 -1.31 10.83 6.44
C GLU A 24 -0.74 12.27 6.39
N ASP A 25 -0.25 12.82 7.51
CA ASP A 25 0.43 14.12 7.56
C ASP A 25 1.73 14.19 6.73
N ARG A 26 2.33 13.02 6.46
CA ARG A 26 3.55 12.87 5.64
C ARG A 26 3.26 12.69 4.15
N PHE A 27 2.00 12.77 3.72
CA PHE A 27 1.61 12.58 2.32
C PHE A 27 1.44 13.89 1.58
N SER A 28 1.71 13.86 0.27
CA SER A 28 1.26 14.90 -0.66
C SER A 28 -0.27 14.90 -0.74
N ALA A 29 -0.84 15.97 -1.31
CA ALA A 29 -2.28 16.07 -1.48
C ALA A 29 -2.83 14.95 -2.37
N GLU A 30 -2.09 14.59 -3.42
CA GLU A 30 -2.41 13.52 -4.36
C GLU A 30 -2.39 12.16 -3.68
N LEU A 31 -1.35 11.87 -2.88
CA LEU A 31 -1.24 10.62 -2.14
C LEU A 31 -2.34 10.52 -1.06
N ALA A 32 -2.62 11.60 -0.33
CA ALA A 32 -3.73 11.64 0.63
C ALA A 32 -5.10 11.41 -0.05
N SER A 33 -5.30 11.95 -1.26
CA SER A 33 -6.48 11.70 -2.07
C SER A 33 -6.60 10.23 -2.49
N ALA A 34 -5.49 9.61 -2.91
CA ALA A 34 -5.44 8.20 -3.26
C ALA A 34 -5.77 7.30 -2.05
N VAL A 35 -5.20 7.58 -0.87
CA VAL A 35 -5.50 6.86 0.38
C VAL A 35 -6.97 7.01 0.78
N SER A 36 -7.52 8.22 0.65
CA SER A 36 -8.94 8.48 0.88
C SER A 36 -9.84 7.73 -0.10
N GLY A 37 -9.43 7.64 -1.38
CA GLY A 37 -10.10 6.84 -2.40
C GLY A 37 -10.09 5.35 -2.07
N ALA A 38 -8.94 4.82 -1.64
CA ALA A 38 -8.76 3.43 -1.27
C ALA A 38 -9.66 3.06 -0.07
N ARG A 39 -9.77 3.97 0.92
CA ARG A 39 -10.67 3.81 2.07
C ARG A 39 -12.14 3.72 1.66
N ARG A 40 -12.60 4.64 0.80
CA ARG A 40 -13.99 4.61 0.28
C ARG A 40 -14.28 3.32 -0.48
N ARG A 41 -13.30 2.85 -1.26
CA ARG A 41 -13.41 1.61 -2.03
C ARG A 41 -13.50 0.39 -1.13
N ALA A 42 -12.62 0.26 -0.14
CA ALA A 42 -12.67 -0.85 0.81
C ALA A 42 -14.03 -0.93 1.53
N VAL A 43 -14.58 0.22 1.97
CA VAL A 43 -15.92 0.29 2.57
C VAL A 43 -17.00 -0.15 1.60
N ARG A 44 -16.98 0.37 0.38
CA ARG A 44 -17.97 0.03 -0.67
C ARG A 44 -17.91 -1.46 -1.04
N ASP A 45 -16.72 -2.03 -1.06
CA ASP A 45 -16.46 -3.42 -1.46
C ASP A 45 -16.63 -4.40 -0.27
N GLY A 46 -16.95 -3.89 0.94
CA GLY A 46 -17.21 -4.67 2.14
C GLY A 46 -15.96 -5.24 2.82
N ASP A 47 -14.79 -4.72 2.47
CA ASP A 47 -13.51 -5.21 2.95
C ASP A 47 -13.19 -4.65 4.34
N ARG A 48 -12.66 -5.52 5.22
CA ARG A 48 -12.29 -5.15 6.60
C ARG A 48 -11.02 -4.29 6.68
N GLN A 49 -10.22 -4.29 5.62
CA GLN A 49 -8.93 -3.60 5.53
C GLN A 49 -8.71 -3.01 4.14
N ILE A 50 -8.00 -1.88 4.10
CA ILE A 50 -7.40 -1.32 2.89
C ILE A 50 -6.16 -2.16 2.55
N ASP A 51 -6.05 -2.60 1.31
CA ASP A 51 -5.01 -3.51 0.86
C ASP A 51 -4.22 -2.89 -0.31
N THR A 52 -3.13 -3.52 -0.74
CA THR A 52 -2.26 -2.93 -1.76
C THR A 52 -2.98 -2.75 -3.11
N ALA A 53 -3.97 -3.59 -3.43
CA ALA A 53 -4.79 -3.43 -4.62
C ALA A 53 -5.75 -2.23 -4.52
N HIS A 54 -6.32 -1.95 -3.33
CA HIS A 54 -7.08 -0.73 -3.10
C HIS A 54 -6.22 0.53 -3.31
N LEU A 55 -5.00 0.52 -2.76
CA LEU A 55 -4.04 1.61 -2.92
C LEU A 55 -3.66 1.81 -4.39
N LEU A 56 -3.29 0.73 -5.10
CA LEU A 56 -2.96 0.79 -6.52
C LEU A 56 -4.12 1.34 -7.36
N HIS A 57 -5.34 0.90 -7.09
CA HIS A 57 -6.53 1.37 -7.82
C HIS A 57 -6.71 2.87 -7.67
N SER A 58 -6.77 3.36 -6.43
CA SER A 58 -7.02 4.78 -6.20
C SER A 58 -5.84 5.67 -6.59
N LEU A 59 -4.61 5.16 -6.52
CA LEU A 59 -3.44 5.86 -7.07
C LEU A 59 -3.60 6.08 -8.58
N LEU A 60 -3.97 5.05 -9.35
CA LEU A 60 -4.14 5.17 -10.80
C LEU A 60 -5.35 6.01 -11.22
N GLU A 61 -6.34 6.21 -10.34
CA GLU A 61 -7.43 7.16 -10.56
C GLU A 61 -6.95 8.61 -10.41
N CYS A 62 -6.20 8.90 -9.35
CA CYS A 62 -5.85 10.26 -8.93
C CYS A 62 -4.54 10.81 -9.51
N ASP A 63 -3.55 9.95 -9.81
CA ASP A 63 -2.19 10.36 -10.15
C ASP A 63 -1.85 10.04 -11.62
N ALA A 64 -1.71 11.08 -12.44
CA ALA A 64 -1.39 10.95 -13.85
C ALA A 64 0.06 10.46 -14.09
N GLN A 65 0.99 10.84 -13.23
CA GLN A 65 2.39 10.49 -13.31
C GLN A 65 2.61 9.02 -12.94
N ALA A 66 1.88 8.52 -11.94
CA ALA A 66 1.86 7.09 -11.63
C ALA A 66 1.34 6.26 -12.82
N ARG A 67 0.32 6.74 -13.55
CA ARG A 67 -0.14 6.09 -14.79
C ARG A 67 0.94 6.07 -15.86
N GLU A 68 1.60 7.20 -16.09
CA GLU A 68 2.68 7.31 -17.09
C GLU A 68 3.82 6.32 -16.81
N LEU A 69 4.26 6.21 -15.56
CA LEU A 69 5.35 5.31 -15.16
C LEU A 69 4.97 3.82 -15.27
N LEU A 70 3.70 3.50 -15.04
CA LEU A 70 3.20 2.13 -15.19
C LEU A 70 3.21 1.68 -16.65
N GLY A 71 2.87 2.60 -17.58
CA GLY A 71 3.07 2.45 -19.01
C GLY A 71 1.93 3.01 -19.86
N ASP A 72 1.73 2.43 -21.04
CA ASP A 72 0.79 2.94 -22.04
C ASP A 72 -0.70 2.77 -21.69
N GLY A 73 -1.57 3.49 -22.40
CA GLY A 73 -3.02 3.46 -22.21
C GLY A 73 -3.63 2.05 -22.22
N PRO A 74 -3.34 1.18 -23.22
CA PRO A 74 -3.84 -0.19 -23.23
C PRO A 74 -3.43 -1.01 -21.99
N ARG A 75 -2.21 -0.82 -21.50
CA ARG A 75 -1.72 -1.45 -20.26
C ARG A 75 -2.49 -0.94 -19.05
N ILE A 76 -2.68 0.37 -18.92
CA ILE A 76 -3.47 0.96 -17.83
C ILE A 76 -4.89 0.40 -17.82
N VAL A 77 -5.54 0.31 -18.99
CA VAL A 77 -6.89 -0.23 -19.11
C VAL A 77 -6.96 -1.69 -18.64
N ARG A 78 -5.97 -2.53 -18.96
CA ARG A 78 -5.92 -3.92 -18.45
C ARG A 78 -5.80 -3.96 -16.93
N VAL A 79 -4.88 -3.19 -16.35
CA VAL A 79 -4.69 -3.12 -14.89
C VAL A 79 -5.99 -2.70 -14.20
N LEU A 80 -6.62 -1.62 -14.66
CA LEU A 80 -7.90 -1.15 -14.13
C LEU A 80 -9.01 -2.20 -14.31
N GLY A 81 -9.03 -2.91 -15.44
CA GLY A 81 -9.96 -4.02 -15.67
C GLY A 81 -9.84 -5.13 -14.62
N TYR A 82 -8.61 -5.56 -14.31
CA TYR A 82 -8.37 -6.54 -13.25
C TYR A 82 -8.74 -6.02 -11.86
N LEU A 83 -8.45 -4.75 -11.57
CA LEU A 83 -8.78 -4.12 -10.28
C LEU A 83 -10.29 -3.97 -10.06
N VAL A 84 -11.06 -3.70 -11.13
CA VAL A 84 -12.53 -3.62 -11.06
C VAL A 84 -13.16 -5.01 -10.96
N GLN A 85 -12.63 -6.01 -11.67
CA GLN A 85 -13.15 -7.39 -11.68
C GLN A 85 -12.94 -8.15 -10.36
N ARG A 86 -12.14 -7.60 -9.45
CA ARG A 86 -12.00 -8.10 -8.07
C ARG A 86 -13.37 -8.43 -7.46
N SER A 87 -14.39 -7.60 -7.65
CA SER A 87 -15.72 -7.83 -7.06
C SER A 87 -16.50 -9.05 -7.59
N ILE A 88 -16.03 -9.75 -8.65
CA ILE A 88 -16.82 -10.79 -9.35
C ILE A 88 -16.03 -12.12 -9.57
N GLY A 89 -15.17 -12.51 -8.62
CA GLY A 89 -14.68 -13.91 -8.57
C GLY A 89 -13.30 -14.13 -7.94
N TYR A 90 -12.37 -13.18 -8.09
CA TYR A 90 -11.08 -13.20 -7.38
C TYR A 90 -11.17 -12.56 -5.99
N GLY A 91 -11.96 -11.49 -5.86
CA GLY A 91 -12.08 -10.73 -4.63
C GLY A 91 -12.95 -11.36 -3.55
N LEU A 92 -13.81 -12.34 -3.86
CA LEU A 92 -14.49 -13.11 -2.80
C LEU A 92 -13.47 -13.82 -1.88
N ARG A 93 -12.36 -14.32 -2.46
CA ARG A 93 -11.24 -14.90 -1.70
C ARG A 93 -10.49 -13.83 -0.91
N TRP A 94 -10.41 -12.60 -1.45
CA TRP A 94 -9.74 -11.46 -0.83
C TRP A 94 -10.56 -10.77 0.26
N GLN A 95 -11.89 -10.81 0.19
CA GLN A 95 -12.82 -10.33 1.22
C GLN A 95 -12.76 -11.21 2.46
N SER A 96 -12.56 -12.52 2.28
CA SER A 96 -12.48 -13.48 3.39
C SER A 96 -11.06 -13.65 3.96
N SER A 97 -10.03 -13.05 3.35
CA SER A 97 -8.63 -13.21 3.77
C SER A 97 -7.95 -11.88 4.02
N VAL A 98 -7.12 -11.84 5.06
CA VAL A 98 -6.16 -10.74 5.27
C VAL A 98 -5.07 -10.86 4.21
N GLU A 99 -4.70 -9.74 3.59
CA GLU A 99 -3.51 -9.71 2.73
C GLU A 99 -2.27 -9.89 3.61
N ASP A 100 -1.48 -10.93 3.34
CA ASP A 100 -0.24 -11.23 4.05
C ASP A 100 0.85 -11.61 3.05
N SER A 101 1.90 -10.77 2.97
CA SER A 101 3.08 -11.03 2.14
C SER A 101 4.08 -11.98 2.82
N GLY A 102 3.86 -12.32 4.09
CA GLY A 102 4.80 -13.07 4.94
C GLY A 102 6.00 -12.26 5.42
N ALA A 103 6.02 -10.95 5.16
CA ALA A 103 7.04 -10.04 5.67
C ALA A 103 6.80 -9.78 7.17
N VAL A 104 7.87 -9.83 7.98
CA VAL A 104 7.77 -9.55 9.42
C VAL A 104 7.41 -8.07 9.61
N PRO A 105 6.27 -7.73 10.25
CA PRO A 105 5.91 -6.33 10.47
C PRO A 105 6.95 -5.69 11.38
N VAL A 106 7.65 -4.67 10.89
CA VAL A 106 8.71 -4.00 11.67
C VAL A 106 8.12 -3.06 12.72
N VAL A 107 6.89 -2.55 12.51
CA VAL A 107 6.10 -1.80 13.49
C VAL A 107 4.61 -2.12 13.27
N THR A 108 3.82 -2.06 14.35
CA THR A 108 2.37 -2.34 14.41
C THR A 108 1.60 -1.76 13.23
N GLY A 109 0.84 -2.61 12.52
CA GLY A 109 0.06 -2.21 11.34
C GLY A 109 -0.87 -1.03 11.62
N VAL A 110 -0.90 -0.08 10.68
CA VAL A 110 -1.78 1.08 10.74
C VAL A 110 -3.24 0.62 10.76
N ALA A 111 -4.02 1.12 11.71
CA ALA A 111 -5.41 0.72 11.89
C ALA A 111 -6.22 0.87 10.58
N GLY A 112 -6.86 -0.21 10.15
CA GLY A 112 -7.66 -0.25 8.92
C GLY A 112 -6.88 -0.57 7.64
N PHE A 113 -5.55 -0.74 7.70
CA PHE A 113 -4.75 -1.27 6.58
C PHE A 113 -4.38 -2.73 6.82
N SER A 114 -4.16 -3.47 5.73
CA SER A 114 -3.45 -4.75 5.77
C SER A 114 -1.95 -4.52 6.06
N PRO A 115 -1.23 -5.50 6.61
CA PRO A 115 0.20 -5.34 6.88
C PRO A 115 1.04 -4.94 5.65
N PRO A 116 0.85 -5.53 4.45
CA PRO A 116 1.61 -5.11 3.27
C PRO A 116 1.24 -3.70 2.78
N ALA A 117 -0.02 -3.28 2.93
CA ALA A 117 -0.42 -1.92 2.59
C ALA A 117 0.20 -0.88 3.55
N ALA A 118 0.23 -1.17 4.86
CA ALA A 118 0.91 -0.32 5.83
C ALA A 118 2.41 -0.22 5.53
N ALA A 119 3.07 -1.35 5.28
CA ALA A 119 4.49 -1.40 4.92
C ALA A 119 4.79 -0.61 3.63
N ALA A 120 3.91 -0.68 2.62
CA ALA A 120 4.09 0.08 1.39
C ALA A 120 3.99 1.60 1.60
N LEU A 121 3.10 2.06 2.49
CA LEU A 121 3.00 3.49 2.82
C LEU A 121 4.19 3.98 3.64
N GLU A 122 4.71 3.14 4.55
CA GLU A 122 5.94 3.43 5.28
C GLU A 122 7.16 3.49 4.36
N ASP A 123 7.30 2.53 3.44
CA ASP A 123 8.36 2.53 2.42
C ASP A 123 8.26 3.76 1.51
N ALA A 124 7.05 4.17 1.13
CA ALA A 124 6.85 5.40 0.38
C ALA A 124 7.37 6.65 1.14
N CYS A 125 7.09 6.74 2.44
CA CYS A 125 7.67 7.78 3.30
C CYS A 125 9.19 7.68 3.41
N ALA A 126 9.74 6.46 3.52
CA ALA A 126 11.19 6.26 3.59
C ALA A 126 11.89 6.69 2.29
N ARG A 127 11.31 6.36 1.13
CA ARG A 127 11.78 6.83 -0.19
C ARG A 127 11.75 8.35 -0.31
N ALA A 128 10.68 8.98 0.20
CA ALA A 128 10.57 10.44 0.29
C ALA A 128 11.68 11.07 1.10
N ALA A 129 11.90 10.56 2.31
CA ALA A 129 12.97 11.03 3.17
C ALA A 129 14.35 10.80 2.54
N GLY A 130 14.58 9.66 1.88
CA GLY A 130 15.84 9.31 1.24
C GLY A 130 16.29 10.29 0.15
N ARG A 131 15.34 10.94 -0.54
CA ARG A 131 15.63 12.01 -1.51
C ARG A 131 15.53 13.43 -0.94
N GLY A 132 15.31 13.58 0.36
CA GLY A 132 15.14 14.88 1.02
C GLY A 132 13.77 15.53 0.82
N ALA A 133 12.76 14.80 0.33
CA ALA A 133 11.41 15.31 0.22
C ALA A 133 10.68 15.26 1.57
N VAL A 134 9.96 16.33 1.91
CA VAL A 134 9.20 16.44 3.17
C VAL A 134 7.98 15.51 3.17
N ARG A 135 7.40 15.25 2.00
CA ARG A 135 6.17 14.47 1.83
C ARG A 135 6.34 13.40 0.77
N ALA A 136 5.76 12.23 1.02
CA ALA A 136 5.64 11.16 0.04
C ALA A 136 4.55 11.47 -0.98
N GLY A 137 4.84 11.22 -2.25
CA GLY A 137 3.90 11.36 -3.37
C GLY A 137 3.45 10.01 -3.92
N GLY A 138 2.59 10.05 -4.94
CA GLY A 138 2.08 8.83 -5.56
C GLY A 138 3.15 7.97 -6.24
N VAL A 139 4.22 8.60 -6.75
CA VAL A 139 5.38 7.89 -7.32
C VAL A 139 6.11 7.04 -6.28
N ASP A 140 6.18 7.49 -5.03
CA ASP A 140 6.79 6.70 -3.94
C ASP A 140 5.97 5.49 -3.59
N LEU A 141 4.65 5.69 -3.50
CA LEU A 141 3.74 4.60 -3.28
C LEU A 141 3.79 3.61 -4.45
N LEU A 142 3.87 4.09 -5.69
CA LEU A 142 4.03 3.20 -6.85
C LEU A 142 5.31 2.36 -6.71
N ALA A 143 6.44 2.98 -6.38
CA ALA A 143 7.71 2.26 -6.17
C ALA A 143 7.58 1.19 -5.08
N ALA A 144 6.96 1.53 -3.95
CA ALA A 144 6.75 0.62 -2.83
C ALA A 144 5.83 -0.56 -3.21
N LEU A 145 4.74 -0.30 -3.94
CA LEU A 145 3.80 -1.34 -4.36
C LEU A 145 4.40 -2.33 -5.37
N VAL A 146 5.33 -1.88 -6.22
CA VAL A 146 6.00 -2.77 -7.20
C VAL A 146 7.24 -3.46 -6.65
N ALA A 147 7.76 -3.03 -5.50
CA ALA A 147 8.94 -3.63 -4.88
C ALA A 147 8.64 -4.96 -4.15
N GLU A 148 7.41 -5.15 -3.64
CA GLU A 148 7.02 -6.37 -2.92
C GLU A 148 6.19 -7.32 -3.82
N PRO A 149 6.78 -8.41 -4.34
CA PRO A 149 6.13 -9.31 -5.30
C PRO A 149 5.01 -10.17 -4.70
N ARG A 150 4.91 -10.30 -3.38
CA ARG A 150 3.89 -11.14 -2.71
C ARG A 150 2.63 -10.37 -2.30
N THR A 151 2.38 -9.23 -2.92
CA THR A 151 1.20 -8.40 -2.68
C THR A 151 0.10 -8.64 -3.71
N ARG A 152 -1.14 -8.30 -3.36
CA ARG A 152 -2.29 -8.23 -4.27
C ARG A 152 -2.06 -7.24 -5.40
N ALA A 153 -1.40 -6.10 -5.13
CA ALA A 153 -0.98 -5.17 -6.17
C ALA A 153 -0.07 -5.85 -7.20
N ALA A 154 1.00 -6.53 -6.75
CA ALA A 154 1.88 -7.28 -7.64
C ALA A 154 1.15 -8.40 -8.40
N GLU A 155 0.21 -9.10 -7.74
CA GLU A 155 -0.61 -10.14 -8.38
C GLU A 155 -1.47 -9.57 -9.52
N VAL A 156 -2.06 -8.39 -9.33
CA VAL A 156 -2.82 -7.67 -10.36
C VAL A 156 -1.92 -7.26 -11.53
N LEU A 157 -0.76 -6.67 -11.22
CA LEU A 157 0.19 -6.22 -12.23
C LEU A 157 0.67 -7.39 -13.10
N ALA A 158 1.02 -8.52 -12.46
CA ALA A 158 1.40 -9.74 -13.17
C ALA A 158 0.30 -10.24 -14.10
N ARG A 159 -0.97 -10.25 -13.65
CA ARG A 159 -2.11 -10.62 -14.52
C ARG A 159 -2.32 -9.67 -15.69
N ALA A 160 -2.01 -8.39 -15.51
CA ALA A 160 -2.05 -7.39 -16.57
C ALA A 160 -0.81 -7.44 -17.51
N ALA A 161 0.10 -8.40 -17.30
CA ALA A 161 1.39 -8.51 -17.96
C ALA A 161 2.27 -7.26 -17.77
N VAL A 162 2.28 -6.73 -16.55
CA VAL A 162 3.14 -5.62 -16.12
C VAL A 162 4.23 -6.18 -15.20
N GLU A 163 5.48 -6.13 -15.66
CA GLU A 163 6.65 -6.54 -14.89
C GLU A 163 7.00 -5.50 -13.81
N PRO A 164 6.86 -5.83 -12.51
CA PRO A 164 7.08 -4.87 -11.42
C PRO A 164 8.48 -4.26 -11.41
N HIS A 165 9.52 -5.05 -11.69
CA HIS A 165 10.90 -4.58 -11.75
C HIS A 165 11.14 -3.53 -12.85
N THR A 166 10.45 -3.66 -13.99
CA THR A 166 10.56 -2.67 -15.08
C THR A 166 9.90 -1.35 -14.69
N VAL A 167 8.79 -1.41 -13.95
CA VAL A 167 8.14 -0.20 -13.42
C VAL A 167 9.03 0.46 -12.37
N LEU A 168 9.60 -0.34 -11.45
CA LEU A 168 10.49 0.18 -10.40
C LEU A 168 11.69 0.93 -11.00
N ALA A 169 12.37 0.33 -11.99
CA ALA A 169 13.49 0.99 -12.66
C ALA A 169 13.11 2.33 -13.30
N ARG A 170 11.91 2.42 -13.91
CA ARG A 170 11.41 3.69 -14.47
C ARG A 170 11.13 4.74 -13.39
N VAL A 171 10.56 4.31 -12.25
CA VAL A 171 10.33 5.20 -11.12
C VAL A 171 11.67 5.72 -10.58
N GLU A 172 12.67 4.85 -10.41
CA GLU A 172 14.00 5.23 -9.93
C GLU A 172 14.68 6.23 -10.89
N SER A 173 14.67 5.97 -12.20
CA SER A 173 15.19 6.92 -13.20
C SER A 173 14.42 8.25 -13.26
N HIS A 174 13.15 8.27 -12.84
CA HIS A 174 12.35 9.48 -12.78
C HIS A 174 12.66 10.34 -11.54
N VAL A 175 13.03 9.70 -10.44
CA VAL A 175 13.28 10.34 -9.14
C VAL A 175 14.75 10.72 -8.94
N GLU A 176 15.67 10.13 -9.72
CA GLU A 176 17.05 10.59 -9.76
C GLU A 176 17.13 12.08 -10.17
N PRO A 177 17.88 12.91 -9.41
CA PRO A 177 18.09 14.29 -9.81
C PRO A 177 18.82 14.31 -11.16
N THR A 178 18.22 14.98 -12.14
CA THR A 178 18.91 15.31 -13.39
C THR A 178 20.24 16.00 -13.05
N PRO A 179 21.39 15.52 -13.54
CA PRO A 179 22.71 16.07 -13.21
C PRO A 179 22.90 17.51 -13.66
#